data_AF-A0A183CU76-F1
#
_entry.id   AF-A0A183CU76-F1
#
_cell.length_a   1.000
_cell.length_b   1.000
_cell.length_c   1.000
_cell.angle_alpha   90.00
_cell.angle_beta   90.00
_cell.angle_gamma   90.00
#
_symmetry.space_group_name_H-M   'P 1'
#
loop_
_entity.id
_entity.type
_entity.pdbx_description
1 polymer ?
#
loop_
_entity_poly.entity_id
_entity_poly.type
_entity_poly.pdbx_seq_one_letter_code
_entity_poly.pdbx_strand_id
1 'polypeptide(L)'
;LTSGTKRVYYCQRCLNHNRLEPRKNHKCECAYANCACNKCILVEKRRVLNTQLHELEDVADVENEADAGEHYGLVGRPKGGNPLHRVGLVSLSGSRA
;
A
#
# COMPACT_ATOMS: atom_id res chain seq x y z
N LEU A 1 -6.43 -12.68 24.98
CA LEU A 1 -5.46 -11.61 25.30
C LEU A 1 -4.75 -11.17 24.02
N THR A 2 -5.40 -10.37 23.16
CA THR A 2 -4.73 -9.80 21.98
C THR A 2 -4.05 -8.50 22.39
N SER A 3 -2.92 -8.64 23.09
CA SER A 3 -2.07 -7.52 23.49
C SER A 3 -1.62 -6.77 22.23
N GLY A 4 -2.31 -5.68 21.90
CA GLY A 4 -2.10 -4.88 20.70
C GLY A 4 -0.74 -4.18 20.75
N THR A 5 0.28 -4.79 20.15
CA THR A 5 1.58 -4.16 19.97
C THR A 5 1.44 -3.05 18.93
N LYS A 6 1.55 -1.79 19.39
CA LYS A 6 1.44 -0.61 18.53
C LYS A 6 2.59 -0.62 17.53
N ARG A 7 2.29 -0.71 16.23
CA ARG A 7 3.33 -0.70 15.18
C ARG A 7 4.06 0.64 15.18
N VAL A 8 5.39 0.58 15.30
CA VAL A 8 6.28 1.75 15.19
C VAL A 8 6.74 1.85 13.74
N TYR A 9 6.54 3.03 13.14
CA TYR A 9 7.05 3.32 11.80
C TYR A 9 8.38 4.08 11.89
N TYR A 10 9.34 3.69 11.06
CA TYR A 10 10.68 4.28 11.00
C TYR A 10 10.83 5.22 9.80
N CYS A 11 11.79 6.15 9.90
CA CYS A 11 12.13 7.05 8.81
C CYS A 11 12.86 6.31 7.68
N GLN A 12 12.22 6.18 6.51
CA GLN A 12 12.80 5.47 5.37
C GLN A 12 14.12 6.09 4.87
N ARG A 13 14.28 7.42 4.97
CA ARG A 13 15.53 8.11 4.59
C ARG A 13 16.68 7.66 5.50
N CYS A 14 16.46 7.58 6.81
CA CYS A 14 17.44 7.05 7.76
C CYS A 14 17.75 5.57 7.53
N LEU A 15 16.73 4.75 7.27
CA LEU A 15 16.91 3.32 6.98
C LEU A 15 17.82 3.09 5.76
N ASN A 16 17.72 3.91 4.71
CA ASN A 16 18.58 3.82 3.53
C ASN A 16 20.07 4.07 3.82
N HIS A 17 20.38 4.70 4.97
CA HIS A 17 21.72 4.96 5.48
C HIS A 17 22.01 4.17 6.76
N ASN A 18 21.28 3.07 7.00
CA ASN A 18 21.43 2.16 8.14
C ASN A 18 21.18 2.79 9.52
N ARG A 19 20.34 3.84 9.61
CA ARG A 19 19.89 4.42 10.88
C ARG A 19 18.42 4.08 11.16
N LEU A 20 18.12 3.55 12.34
CA LEU A 20 16.76 3.26 12.81
C LEU A 20 16.22 4.41 13.65
N GLU A 21 15.67 5.41 12.98
CA GLU A 21 15.04 6.55 13.64
C GLU A 21 13.51 6.43 13.59
N PRO A 22 12.78 6.48 14.72
CA PRO A 22 11.33 6.45 14.72
C PRO A 22 10.79 7.68 13.98
N ARG A 23 9.80 7.49 13.11
CA ARG A 23 9.27 8.58 12.26
C ARG A 23 8.57 9.67 13.07
N LYS A 24 8.00 9.32 14.23
CA LYS A 24 7.29 10.24 15.11
C LYS A 24 8.28 11.33 15.55
N ASN A 25 7.96 12.60 15.31
CA ASN A 25 8.79 13.77 15.64
C ASN A 25 10.11 13.94 14.87
N HIS A 26 10.54 12.97 14.05
CA HIS A 26 11.84 13.01 13.36
C HIS A 26 11.90 13.89 12.09
N LYS A 27 10.78 14.45 11.62
CA LYS A 27 10.73 15.14 10.30
C LYS A 27 11.73 16.30 10.19
N CYS A 28 11.87 17.12 11.23
CA CYS A 28 12.72 18.32 11.20
C CYS A 28 14.18 18.03 11.61
N GLU A 29 14.41 16.98 12.39
CA GLU A 29 15.73 16.60 12.91
C GLU A 29 16.42 15.53 12.05
N CYS A 30 15.82 15.16 10.92
CA CYS A 30 16.36 14.14 10.04
C CYS A 30 17.66 14.62 9.37
N ALA A 31 18.78 14.01 9.76
CA ALA A 31 20.09 14.24 9.14
C ALA A 31 20.11 14.00 7.62
N TYR A 32 19.18 13.19 7.10
CA TYR A 32 19.06 12.86 5.68
C TYR A 32 17.83 13.52 5.00
N ALA A 33 17.24 14.55 5.63
CA ALA A 33 16.10 15.29 5.07
C ALA A 33 16.37 15.74 3.63
N ASN A 34 17.58 16.28 3.40
CA ASN A 34 18.01 16.84 2.13
C ASN A 34 18.97 15.90 1.35
N CYS A 35 19.04 14.62 1.72
CA CYS A 35 19.91 13.68 1.01
C CYS A 35 19.40 13.42 -0.41
N ALA A 36 20.30 13.53 -1.39
CA ALA A 36 20.05 13.32 -2.82
C ALA A 36 20.65 12.02 -3.39
N CYS A 37 20.95 11.03 -2.55
CA CYS A 37 21.41 9.73 -3.07
C CYS A 37 20.28 8.99 -3.81
N ASN A 38 20.63 8.06 -4.70
CA ASN A 38 19.66 7.29 -5.50
C ASN A 38 18.53 6.66 -4.67
N LYS A 39 18.85 6.07 -3.51
CA LYS A 39 17.87 5.47 -2.61
C LYS A 39 16.89 6.51 -2.04
N CYS A 40 17.37 7.69 -1.65
CA CYS A 40 16.54 8.75 -1.08
C CYS A 40 15.69 9.48 -2.14
N ILE A 41 16.17 9.60 -3.38
CA ILE A 41 15.37 10.11 -4.51
C ILE A 41 14.15 9.19 -4.75
N LEU A 42 14.33 7.87 -4.72
CA LEU A 42 13.23 6.92 -4.88
C LEU A 42 12.19 7.02 -3.76
N VAL A 43 12.62 7.30 -2.52
CA VAL A 43 11.71 7.55 -1.40
C VAL A 43 10.86 8.80 -1.65
N GLU A 44 11.45 9.86 -2.21
CA GLU A 44 10.73 11.08 -2.53
C GLU A 44 9.73 10.88 -3.67
N LYS A 45 10.15 10.26 -4.77
CA LYS A 45 9.27 9.90 -5.89
C LYS A 45 8.08 9.07 -5.41
N ARG A 46 8.32 8.08 -4.54
CA ARG A 46 7.26 7.27 -3.94
C ARG A 46 6.27 8.13 -3.15
N ARG A 47 6.73 9.10 -2.36
CA ARG A 47 5.85 9.99 -1.57
C ARG A 47 4.92 10.78 -2.47
N VAL A 48 5.47 11.39 -3.53
CA VAL A 48 4.69 12.15 -4.52
C VAL A 48 3.61 11.28 -5.15
N LEU A 49 3.98 10.09 -5.64
CA LEU A 49 3.03 9.16 -6.24
C LEU A 49 1.94 8.71 -5.26
N ASN A 50 2.28 8.53 -3.99
CA ASN A 50 1.33 8.10 -2.97
C ASN A 50 0.36 9.23 -2.59
N THR A 51 0.85 10.47 -2.53
CA THR A 51 -0.01 11.66 -2.38
C THR A 51 -0.99 11.78 -3.55
N GLN A 52 -0.50 11.68 -4.79
CA GLN A 52 -1.36 11.72 -5.99
C GLN A 52 -2.39 10.59 -5.99
N LEU A 53 -2.01 9.39 -5.57
CA LEU A 53 -2.94 8.27 -5.46
C LEU A 53 -4.05 8.54 -4.44
N HIS A 54 -3.70 9.07 -3.26
CA HIS A 54 -4.70 9.41 -2.24
C HIS A 54 -5.65 10.51 -2.70
N GLU A 55 -5.14 11.54 -3.37
CA GLU A 55 -5.98 12.61 -3.95
C GLU A 55 -6.97 12.05 -4.98
N LEU A 56 -6.56 11.05 -5.79
CA LEU A 56 -7.45 10.38 -6.74
C LEU A 56 -8.47 9.43 -6.08
N GLU A 57 -8.10 8.80 -4.97
CA GLU A 57 -9.03 7.96 -4.20
C GLU A 57 -10.11 8.83 -3.55
N ASP A 58 -9.75 9.98 -2.99
CA ASP A 58 -10.68 10.90 -2.33
C ASP A 58 -11.72 11.49 -3.30
N VAL A 59 -11.39 11.67 -4.59
CA VAL A 59 -12.35 12.13 -5.61
C VAL A 59 -13.28 11.03 -6.12
N ALA A 60 -12.85 9.77 -6.11
CA ALA A 60 -13.70 8.66 -6.54
C ALA A 60 -14.84 8.37 -5.55
N ASP A 61 -14.69 8.76 -4.30
CA ASP A 61 -15.70 8.59 -3.26
C ASP A 61 -16.78 9.71 -3.27
N VAL A 62 -16.56 10.83 -3.99
CA VAL A 62 -17.55 11.94 -4.08
C VAL A 62 -18.46 11.87 -5.31
N GLU A 63 -18.10 11.11 -6.35
CA GLU A 63 -18.91 11.02 -7.58
C GLU A 63 -20.00 9.94 -7.54
N ASN A 64 -20.27 9.31 -6.38
CA ASN A 64 -21.27 8.24 -6.24
C ASN A 64 -22.68 8.71 -5.82
N GLU A 65 -22.88 10.01 -5.55
CA GLU A 65 -24.20 10.55 -5.14
C GLU A 65 -24.88 11.32 -6.28
N ALA A 66 -24.74 10.88 -7.53
CA ALA A 66 -25.58 11.34 -8.63
C ALA A 66 -25.66 10.27 -9.74
N ASP A 67 -26.84 9.67 -9.84
CA ASP A 67 -27.45 9.06 -11.03
C ASP A 67 -27.73 7.55 -10.94
N ALA A 68 -29.03 7.24 -10.77
CA ALA A 68 -29.59 5.91 -10.88
C ALA A 68 -29.91 5.64 -12.36
N GLY A 69 -29.02 4.92 -13.06
CA GLY A 69 -29.31 4.53 -14.44
C GLY A 69 -28.24 3.69 -15.14
N GLU A 70 -28.53 2.40 -15.29
CA GLU A 70 -28.05 1.49 -16.33
C GLU A 70 -26.60 0.95 -16.33
N HIS A 71 -26.56 -0.37 -16.49
CA HIS A 71 -25.45 -1.29 -16.41
C HIS A 71 -24.71 -1.41 -17.76
N TYR A 72 -23.41 -1.08 -17.78
CA TYR A 72 -22.39 -1.87 -18.48
C TYR A 72 -21.05 -1.75 -17.72
N GLY A 73 -20.44 -2.90 -17.42
CA GLY A 73 -19.44 -3.02 -16.37
C GLY A 73 -18.03 -2.51 -16.68
N LEU A 74 -17.38 -2.02 -15.63
CA LEU A 74 -15.95 -2.17 -15.40
C LEU A 74 -15.74 -2.56 -13.93
N VAL A 75 -15.21 -3.76 -13.73
CA VAL A 75 -14.91 -4.38 -12.44
C VAL A 75 -14.09 -3.46 -11.54
N GLY A 76 -14.66 -3.08 -10.39
CA GLY A 76 -13.93 -2.50 -9.27
C GLY A 76 -12.80 -3.44 -8.84
N ARG A 77 -11.58 -2.92 -8.76
CA ARG A 77 -10.40 -3.70 -8.37
C ARG A 77 -10.43 -3.90 -6.85
N PRO A 78 -10.57 -5.14 -6.33
CA PRO A 78 -10.61 -5.36 -4.88
C PRO A 78 -9.26 -5.01 -4.26
N LYS A 79 -9.30 -4.27 -3.15
CA LYS A 79 -8.13 -3.91 -2.34
C LYS A 79 -7.47 -5.17 -1.76
N GLY A 80 -6.23 -5.41 -2.16
CA GLY A 80 -5.19 -6.04 -1.34
C GLY A 80 -5.47 -7.45 -0.78
N GLY A 81 -5.22 -8.47 -1.58
CA GLY A 81 -4.90 -9.82 -1.11
C GLY A 81 -3.62 -10.30 -1.81
N ASN A 82 -2.60 -10.71 -1.04
CA ASN A 82 -1.37 -11.31 -1.55
C ASN A 82 -1.69 -12.50 -2.49
N PRO A 83 -1.08 -12.64 -3.68
CA PRO A 83 -1.23 -13.82 -4.50
C PRO A 83 -0.36 -14.94 -3.93
N LEU A 84 -0.93 -15.78 -3.05
CA LEU A 84 -0.34 -17.10 -2.80
C LEU A 84 -0.66 -17.99 -4.00
N HIS A 85 0.43 -18.41 -4.64
CA HIS A 85 0.54 -19.34 -5.74
C HIS A 85 -0.46 -20.50 -5.67
N ARG A 86 -1.37 -20.53 -6.64
CA ARG A 86 -2.39 -21.56 -6.84
C ARG A 86 -1.72 -22.85 -7.31
N VAL A 87 -1.56 -23.83 -6.43
CA VAL A 87 -1.28 -25.23 -6.83
C VAL A 87 -2.62 -25.98 -6.81
N GLY A 88 -3.10 -26.34 -7.98
CA GLY A 88 -4.38 -27.04 -8.14
C GLY A 88 -4.31 -28.47 -7.64
N LEU A 89 -5.29 -28.88 -6.84
CA LEU A 89 -5.61 -30.30 -6.63
C LEU A 89 -6.80 -30.64 -7.52
N VAL A 90 -6.58 -31.49 -8.51
CA VAL A 90 -7.67 -32.09 -9.30
C VAL A 90 -8.26 -33.24 -8.49
N SER A 91 -9.54 -33.17 -8.16
CA SER A 91 -10.27 -34.28 -7.55
C SER A 91 -10.64 -35.28 -8.64
N LEU A 92 -9.93 -36.41 -8.72
CA LEU A 92 -10.38 -37.57 -9.47
C LEU A 92 -11.32 -38.38 -8.58
N SER A 93 -12.63 -38.10 -8.65
CA SER A 93 -13.65 -39.02 -8.15
C SER A 93 -13.83 -40.13 -9.17
N GLY A 94 -13.11 -41.24 -8.98
CA GLY A 94 -13.34 -42.48 -9.70
C GLY A 94 -14.49 -43.27 -9.08
N SER A 95 -15.62 -43.35 -9.78
CA SER A 95 -16.65 -44.36 -9.54
C SER A 95 -16.38 -45.57 -10.43
N ARG A 96 -16.30 -46.75 -9.83
CA ARG A 96 -16.55 -48.12 -10.37
C ARG A 96 -16.07 -49.11 -9.29
N ALA A 97 -16.79 -50.17 -8.94
CA ALA A 97 -17.86 -50.92 -9.59
C ALA A 97 -18.91 -51.37 -8.56
#